data_AF-A0A933KRM9-F1
#
_entry.id   AF-A0A933KRM9-F1
#
_cell.length_a   1.000
_cell.length_b   1.000
_cell.length_c   1.000
_cell.angle_alpha   90.00
_cell.angle_beta   90.00
_cell.angle_gamma   90.00
#
_symmetry.space_group_name_H-M   'P 1'
#
loop_
_entity.id
_entity.type
_entity.pdbx_description
1 polymer ?
#
loop_
_entity_poly.entity_id
_entity_poly.type
_entity_poly.pdbx_seq_one_letter_code
_entity_poly.pdbx_strand_id
1 'polypeptide(L)'
;MSCREVGKWVHYYLDGELDEGRSARLAAHLEDCRRCGLEADTYQRVKAALAGRHSAVPAESLARLREFGARIARGDEPVDR
;
A
#
# COMPACT_ATOMS: atom_id res chain seq x y z
N MET A 1 9.64 -17.29 11.17
CA MET A 1 8.21 -17.06 10.88
C MET A 1 7.68 -18.26 10.11
N SER A 2 6.45 -18.68 10.37
CA SER A 2 5.78 -19.78 9.67
C SER A 2 5.02 -19.32 8.40
N CYS A 3 4.77 -20.23 7.46
CA CYS A 3 3.97 -19.91 6.26
C CYS A 3 2.56 -19.39 6.61
N ARG A 4 1.97 -19.85 7.73
CA ARG A 4 0.65 -19.35 8.19
C ARG A 4 0.73 -17.88 8.60
N GLU A 5 1.81 -17.49 9.27
CA GLU A 5 2.03 -16.09 9.64
C GLU A 5 2.30 -15.24 8.39
N VAL A 6 3.01 -15.75 7.39
CA VAL A 6 3.21 -15.05 6.10
C VAL A 6 1.87 -14.70 5.48
N GLY A 7 0.95 -15.66 5.37
CA GLY A 7 -0.37 -15.42 4.74
C GLY A 7 -1.18 -14.32 5.44
N LYS A 8 -0.94 -14.07 6.73
CA LYS A 8 -1.58 -12.96 7.46
C LYS A 8 -0.97 -11.59 7.14
N TRP A 9 0.32 -11.57 6.86
CA TRP A 9 1.11 -10.33 6.80
C TRP A 9 1.58 -9.95 5.40
N VAL A 10 1.48 -10.86 4.42
CA VAL A 10 2.01 -10.64 3.07
C VAL A 10 1.41 -9.41 2.40
N HIS A 11 0.12 -9.13 2.58
CA HIS A 11 -0.50 -7.94 1.99
C HIS A 11 0.03 -6.65 2.62
N TYR A 12 0.08 -6.57 3.95
CA TYR A 12 0.68 -5.43 4.65
C TYR A 12 2.14 -5.20 4.24
N TYR A 13 2.92 -6.27 4.07
CA TYR A 13 4.29 -6.17 3.58
C TYR A 13 4.36 -5.60 2.16
N LEU A 14 3.52 -6.12 1.26
CA LEU A 14 3.45 -5.64 -0.13
C LEU A 14 2.95 -4.20 -0.24
N ASP A 15 2.18 -3.72 0.75
CA ASP A 15 1.68 -2.35 0.84
C ASP A 15 2.66 -1.40 1.55
N GLY A 16 3.74 -1.91 2.16
CA GLY A 16 4.70 -1.10 2.91
C GLY A 16 4.25 -0.73 4.32
N GLU A 17 3.24 -1.40 4.85
CA GLU A 17 2.55 -1.10 6.11
C GLU A 17 3.09 -1.89 7.32
N LEU A 18 4.24 -2.56 7.17
CA LEU A 18 4.87 -3.33 8.24
C LEU A 18 6.07 -2.60 8.82
N ASP A 19 6.23 -2.71 10.14
CA ASP A 19 7.45 -2.28 10.84
C ASP A 19 8.70 -2.99 10.28
N GLU A 20 9.86 -2.32 10.36
CA GLU A 20 11.12 -2.81 9.79
C GLU A 20 11.48 -4.23 10.26
N GLY A 21 11.27 -4.53 11.54
CA GLY A 21 11.59 -5.83 12.12
C GLY A 21 10.72 -6.95 11.56
N ARG A 22 9.42 -6.72 11.40
CA ARG A 22 8.52 -7.69 10.79
C ARG A 22 8.74 -7.80 9.28
N SER A 23 9.00 -6.68 8.60
CA SER A 23 9.35 -6.63 7.19
C SER A 23 10.58 -7.49 6.89
N ALA A 24 11.65 -7.36 7.67
CA ALA A 24 12.87 -8.14 7.49
C ALA A 24 12.64 -9.65 7.70
N ARG A 25 11.89 -10.03 8.75
CA ARG A 25 11.55 -11.45 8.99
C ARG A 25 10.67 -12.02 7.89
N LEU A 26 9.78 -11.19 7.31
CA LEU A 26 8.91 -11.62 6.22
C LEU A 26 9.70 -11.81 4.93
N ALA A 27 10.55 -10.85 4.58
CA ALA A 27 11.46 -10.94 3.44
C ALA A 27 12.32 -12.21 3.48
N ALA A 28 12.97 -12.49 4.62
CA ALA A 28 13.79 -13.70 4.78
C ALA A 28 13.00 -14.99 4.52
N HIS A 29 11.74 -15.08 4.98
CA HIS A 29 10.92 -16.26 4.69
C HIS A 29 10.50 -16.37 3.23
N LEU A 30 10.23 -15.25 2.56
CA LEU A 30 9.87 -15.25 1.14
C LEU A 30 11.05 -15.73 0.27
N GLU A 31 12.28 -15.42 0.68
CA GLU A 31 13.51 -15.94 0.08
C GLU A 31 13.70 -17.45 0.34
N ASP A 32 13.49 -17.89 1.58
CA ASP A 32 13.71 -19.29 1.98
C ASP A 32 12.59 -20.26 1.53
N CYS A 33 11.35 -19.77 1.42
CA CYS A 33 10.19 -20.59 1.12
C CYS A 33 9.65 -20.33 -0.28
N ARG A 34 10.01 -21.19 -1.24
CA ARG A 34 9.56 -21.12 -2.64
C ARG A 34 8.04 -20.92 -2.80
N ARG A 35 7.21 -21.61 -2.02
CA ARG A 35 5.74 -21.47 -2.11
C ARG A 35 5.30 -20.06 -1.75
N CYS A 36 5.77 -19.54 -0.63
CA CYS A 36 5.40 -18.20 -0.16
C CYS A 36 5.99 -17.12 -1.06
N GLY A 37 7.22 -17.29 -1.55
CA GLY A 37 7.83 -16.38 -2.52
C GLY A 37 7.04 -16.28 -3.83
N LEU A 38 6.62 -17.42 -4.39
CA LEU A 38 5.78 -17.44 -5.61
C LEU A 38 4.41 -16.80 -5.40
N GLU A 39 3.80 -17.01 -4.24
CA GLU A 39 2.53 -16.37 -3.88
C GLU A 39 2.68 -14.84 -3.78
N ALA A 40 3.74 -14.36 -3.13
CA ALA A 40 4.04 -12.93 -3.03
C ALA A 40 4.32 -12.30 -4.41
N ASP A 41 5.11 -12.95 -5.27
CA ASP A 41 5.35 -12.50 -6.66
C ASP A 41 4.05 -12.42 -7.45
N THR A 42 3.16 -13.39 -7.30
CA THR A 42 1.83 -13.38 -7.94
C THR A 42 1.03 -12.15 -7.53
N TYR A 43 0.96 -11.85 -6.23
CA TYR A 43 0.26 -10.65 -5.75
C TYR A 43 0.92 -9.35 -6.22
N GLN A 44 2.26 -9.28 -6.26
CA GLN A 44 2.98 -8.12 -6.81
C GLN A 44 2.63 -7.87 -8.27
N ARG A 45 2.58 -8.92 -9.10
CA ARG A 45 2.18 -8.80 -10.52
C ARG A 45 0.74 -8.34 -10.67
N VAL A 46 -0.17 -8.84 -9.86
CA VAL A 46 -1.57 -8.38 -9.85
C VAL A 46 -1.63 -6.90 -9.48
N LYS A 47 -0.94 -6.47 -8.42
CA LYS A 47 -0.87 -5.05 -8.02
C LYS A 47 -0.33 -4.17 -9.14
N ALA A 48 0.77 -4.58 -9.79
CA ALA A 48 1.36 -3.84 -10.90
C ALA A 48 0.40 -3.71 -12.09
N ALA A 49 -0.30 -4.79 -12.44
CA ALA A 49 -1.29 -4.79 -13.52
C ALA A 49 -2.50 -3.90 -13.22
N LEU A 50 -2.89 -3.78 -11.95
CA LEU A 50 -3.96 -2.86 -11.51
C LEU A 50 -3.49 -1.41 -11.48
N ALA A 51 -2.28 -1.14 -10.99
CA ALA A 51 -1.70 0.20 -10.93
C ALA A 51 -1.59 0.83 -12.34
N GLY A 52 -1.21 0.04 -13.35
CA GLY A 52 -1.13 0.51 -14.73
C GLY A 52 -2.48 0.82 -15.40
N ARG A 53 -3.61 0.45 -14.76
CA ARG A 53 -4.97 0.73 -15.27
C ARG A 53 -5.61 1.95 -14.63
N HIS A 54 -4.98 2.57 -13.63
CA HIS A 54 -5.52 3.78 -13.04
C HIS A 54 -5.41 4.94 -14.04
N SER A 55 -6.55 5.54 -14.37
CA SER A 55 -6.59 6.82 -15.07
C SER A 55 -5.88 7.88 -14.23
N ALA A 56 -5.06 8.71 -14.88
CA ALA A 56 -4.40 9.82 -14.21
C ALA A 56 -5.43 10.68 -13.46
N VAL A 57 -5.14 10.98 -12.19
CA VAL A 57 -6.00 11.88 -11.41
C VAL A 57 -5.95 13.26 -12.06
N PRO A 58 -7.09 13.86 -12.45
CA PRO A 58 -7.10 15.17 -13.06
C PRO A 58 -6.42 16.21 -12.16
N ALA A 59 -5.59 17.08 -12.74
CA ALA A 59 -4.77 18.03 -11.99
C ALA A 59 -5.64 18.97 -11.13
N GLU A 60 -6.83 19.34 -11.61
CA GLU A 60 -7.77 20.17 -10.86
C GLU A 60 -8.32 19.45 -9.62
N SER A 61 -8.48 18.12 -9.68
CA SER A 61 -8.93 17.34 -8.53
C SER A 61 -7.88 17.30 -7.43
N LEU A 62 -6.60 17.16 -7.80
CA LEU A 62 -5.48 17.27 -6.85
C LEU A 62 -5.35 18.68 -6.28
N ALA A 63 -5.52 19.72 -7.09
CA ALA A 63 -5.49 21.10 -6.63
C ALA A 63 -6.59 21.40 -5.60
N ARG A 64 -7.83 20.96 -5.86
CA ARG A 64 -8.94 21.10 -4.91
C ARG A 64 -8.68 20.37 -3.59
N LEU A 65 -8.15 19.15 -3.65
CA LEU A 65 -7.81 18.38 -2.44
C LEU A 65 -6.73 19.06 -1.60
N ARG A 66 -5.69 19.61 -2.25
CA ARG A 66 -4.63 20.36 -1.55
C ARG A 66 -5.16 21.61 -0.88
N GLU A 67 -5.99 22.39 -1.58
CA GLU A 67 -6.59 23.60 -0.99
C GLU A 67 -7.50 23.24 0.19
N PHE A 68 -8.31 22.20 0.05
CA PHE A 68 -9.14 21.70 1.14
C PHE A 68 -8.31 21.30 2.37
N GLY A 69 -7.21 20.56 2.18
CA GLY A 69 -6.29 20.22 3.27
C GLY A 69 -5.64 21.45 3.91
N ALA A 70 -5.27 22.45 3.11
CA ALA A 70 -4.71 23.70 3.61
C ALA A 70 -5.72 24.49 4.46
N ARG A 71 -7.01 24.50 4.07
CA ARG A 71 -8.10 25.09 4.86
C ARG A 71 -8.28 24.41 6.22
N ILE A 72 -8.32 23.08 6.25
CA ILE A 72 -8.40 22.31 7.51
C ILE A 72 -7.21 22.64 8.42
N ALA A 73 -5.99 22.67 7.86
CA ALA A 73 -4.79 22.98 8.64
C ALA A 73 -4.80 24.40 9.24
N ARG A 74 -5.51 25.34 8.61
CA ARG A 74 -5.74 26.70 9.12
C ARG A 74 -6.86 26.80 10.16
N GLY A 75 -7.66 25.73 10.33
CA GLY A 75 -8.81 25.71 11.24
C GLY A 75 -10.08 26.30 10.62
N ASP A 76 -10.16 26.43 9.30
CA ASP A 76 -11.36 26.89 8.62
C ASP A 76 -12.47 25.82 8.74
N GLU A 77 -13.68 26.18 9.14
CA GLU A 77 -14.82 25.25 9.10
C GLU A 77 -15.10 24.83 7.63
N PRO A 78 -15.39 23.55 7.37
CA PRO A 78 -15.78 23.11 6.03
C PRO A 78 -17.06 23.84 5.62
N VAL A 79 -17.11 24.33 4.37
CA VAL A 79 -18.33 24.97 3.85
C VAL A 79 -19.36 23.86 3.65
N ASP A 80 -20.36 23.82 4.53
CA ASP A 80 -21.53 22.97 4.37
C ASP A 80 -22.22 23.34 3.05
N ARG A 81 -22.46 22.36 2.18
CA ARG A 81 -23.09 22.56 0.88
C ARG A 81 -24.52 22.05 0.93
#